data_AF-A0A2H6LKI0-F1
#
_entry.id   AF-A0A2H6LKI0-F1
#
_cell.length_a   1.000
_cell.length_b   1.000
_cell.length_c   1.000
_cell.angle_alpha   90.00
_cell.angle_beta   90.00
_cell.angle_gamma   90.00
#
_symmetry.space_group_name_H-M   'P 1'
#
loop_
_entity.id
_entity.type
_entity.pdbx_description
1 polymer ?
#
loop_
_entity_poly.entity_id
_entity_poly.type
_entity_poly.pdbx_seq_one_letter_code
_entity_poly.pdbx_strand_id
1 'polypeptide(L)'
;MMPFNPPPEPPDFDEKVRQPGNTWLEKNPDPKKGTRDYWSPFKSYLADGFNNLCGYSVMYEPVGTVDHYRSRENYRNLAYEWSNLRFASAWINSSKGTLDDQVLDPFDLGEDWFEILLPSLQLVLTDKVTPQQLQRAEFTLERLRLRDDERVLRQRQQWYQLYLDGDLTLQGGKVASVT
;
A
#
# COMPACT_ATOMS: atom_id res chain seq x y z
N MET A 1 6.74 0.40 -6.47
CA MET A 1 6.52 0.01 -5.07
C MET A 1 7.87 0.00 -4.37
N MET A 2 7.90 0.17 -3.06
CA MET A 2 9.09 -0.02 -2.23
C MET A 2 8.69 -0.80 -0.96
N PRO A 3 9.60 -1.56 -0.34
CA PRO A 3 9.30 -2.22 0.92
C PRO A 3 9.03 -1.19 2.02
N PHE A 4 7.99 -1.43 2.82
CA PHE A 4 7.71 -0.69 4.04
C PHE A 4 7.97 -1.57 5.25
N ASN A 5 8.63 -1.02 6.27
CA ASN A 5 8.69 -1.65 7.57
C ASN A 5 7.30 -1.54 8.23
N PRO A 6 6.73 -2.64 8.74
CA PRO A 6 5.47 -2.57 9.48
C PRO A 6 5.57 -1.56 10.63
N PRO A 7 4.68 -0.56 10.72
CA PRO A 7 4.72 0.38 11.83
C PRO A 7 4.38 -0.34 13.15
N PRO A 8 4.94 0.11 14.28
CA PRO A 8 4.60 -0.46 15.59
C PRO A 8 3.10 -0.30 15.85
N GLU A 9 2.50 -1.32 16.48
CA GLU A 9 1.10 -1.25 16.89
C GLU A 9 0.92 -0.15 17.96
N PRO A 10 -0.06 0.76 17.82
CA PRO A 10 -0.37 1.75 18.82
C PRO A 10 -0.79 1.10 20.16
N PRO A 11 -0.37 1.63 21.32
CA PRO A 11 -0.60 0.98 22.62
C PRO A 11 -2.06 0.70 22.97
N ASP A 12 -2.98 1.52 22.47
CA ASP A 12 -4.43 1.42 22.71
C ASP A 12 -5.19 0.74 21.56
N PHE A 13 -4.50 0.21 20.55
CA PHE A 13 -5.13 -0.46 19.41
C PHE A 13 -5.86 -1.74 19.83
N ASP A 14 -5.27 -2.54 20.72
CA ASP A 14 -5.91 -3.76 21.23
C ASP A 14 -7.25 -3.46 21.91
N GLU A 15 -7.24 -2.54 22.87
CA GLU A 15 -8.40 -2.15 23.66
C GLU A 15 -9.49 -1.48 22.81
N LYS A 16 -9.10 -0.61 21.86
CA LYS A 16 -10.06 0.21 21.10
C LYS A 16 -10.50 -0.40 19.77
N VAL A 17 -9.76 -1.35 19.23
CA VAL A 17 -10.02 -1.96 17.90
C VAL A 17 -10.17 -3.46 17.99
N ARG A 18 -9.13 -4.18 18.42
CA ARG A 18 -9.10 -5.65 18.36
C ARG A 18 -10.17 -6.28 19.24
N GLN A 19 -10.20 -5.95 20.53
CA GLN A 19 -11.17 -6.51 21.47
C GLN A 19 -12.65 -6.20 21.11
N PRO A 20 -13.05 -4.93 20.89
CA PRO A 20 -14.43 -4.61 20.52
C PRO A 20 -14.78 -5.11 19.12
N GLY A 21 -13.82 -5.15 18.20
CA GLY A 21 -13.95 -5.73 16.87
C GLY A 21 -14.28 -7.22 16.92
N ASN A 22 -13.46 -8.00 17.63
CA ASN A 22 -13.66 -9.45 17.79
C ASN A 22 -14.95 -9.77 18.56
N THR A 23 -15.27 -9.01 19.62
CA THR A 23 -16.58 -9.11 20.30
C THR A 23 -17.74 -8.85 19.32
N TRP A 24 -17.58 -7.90 18.40
CA TRP A 24 -18.58 -7.64 17.37
C TRP A 24 -18.70 -8.81 16.38
N LEU A 25 -17.59 -9.46 16.00
CA LEU A 25 -17.62 -10.66 15.13
C LEU A 25 -18.36 -11.82 15.78
N GLU A 26 -18.10 -12.09 17.06
CA GLU A 26 -18.76 -13.15 17.83
C GLU A 26 -20.27 -12.93 17.93
N LYS A 27 -20.70 -11.70 18.19
CA LYS A 27 -22.13 -11.32 18.23
C LYS A 27 -22.80 -11.32 16.86
N ASN A 28 -22.01 -11.28 15.78
CA ASN A 28 -22.50 -11.20 14.41
C ASN A 28 -21.80 -12.26 13.55
N PRO A 29 -22.08 -13.56 13.74
CA PRO A 29 -21.37 -14.62 13.03
C PRO A 29 -21.66 -14.63 11.52
N ASP A 30 -22.81 -14.11 11.08
CA ASP A 30 -23.18 -14.01 9.66
C ASP A 30 -22.24 -13.04 8.91
N PRO A 31 -21.44 -13.52 7.93
CA PRO A 31 -20.54 -12.68 7.15
C PRO A 31 -21.25 -11.55 6.38
N LYS A 32 -22.55 -11.70 6.06
CA LYS A 32 -23.34 -10.67 5.37
C LYS A 32 -23.50 -9.38 6.18
N LYS A 33 -23.32 -9.45 7.51
CA LYS A 33 -23.29 -8.25 8.37
C LYS A 33 -21.99 -7.44 8.21
N GLY A 34 -20.99 -7.97 7.51
CA GLY A 34 -19.73 -7.29 7.23
C GLY A 34 -18.83 -7.19 8.46
N THR A 35 -18.21 -6.02 8.64
CA THR A 35 -17.37 -5.63 9.79
C THR A 35 -17.75 -4.23 10.24
N ARG A 36 -17.51 -3.92 11.52
CA ARG A 36 -17.74 -2.59 12.05
C ARG A 36 -16.42 -1.82 12.08
N ASP A 37 -16.45 -0.57 11.65
CA ASP A 37 -15.26 0.26 11.68
C ASP A 37 -14.91 0.69 13.12
N TYR A 38 -13.82 0.14 13.63
CA TYR A 38 -13.15 0.59 14.85
C TYR A 38 -11.72 1.10 14.56
N TRP A 39 -11.20 0.87 13.35
CA TRP A 39 -9.80 1.14 12.98
C TRP A 39 -9.57 2.55 12.43
N SER A 40 -10.58 3.21 11.85
CA SER A 40 -10.42 4.54 11.23
C SER A 40 -9.79 5.60 12.15
N PRO A 41 -10.07 5.65 13.47
CA PRO A 41 -9.37 6.55 14.39
C PRO A 41 -7.85 6.38 14.41
N PHE A 42 -7.33 5.21 14.02
CA PHE A 42 -5.91 4.89 13.99
C PHE A 42 -5.25 5.12 12.63
N LYS A 43 -5.98 5.67 11.64
CA LYS A 43 -5.45 5.92 10.30
C LYS A 43 -4.21 6.83 10.31
N SER A 44 -4.14 7.82 11.21
CA SER A 44 -2.98 8.71 11.31
C SER A 44 -1.70 7.95 11.70
N TYR A 45 -1.79 6.94 12.56
CA TYR A 45 -0.63 6.11 12.91
C TYR A 45 -0.12 5.30 11.71
N LEU A 46 -1.03 4.83 10.84
CA LEU A 46 -0.64 4.22 9.57
C LEU A 46 -0.04 5.28 8.63
N ALA A 47 -0.63 6.46 8.52
CA ALA A 47 -0.09 7.53 7.69
C ALA A 47 1.35 7.90 8.11
N ASP A 48 1.60 8.08 9.40
CA ASP A 48 2.93 8.36 9.96
C ASP A 48 3.90 7.20 9.66
N GLY A 49 3.47 5.96 9.89
CA GLY A 49 4.26 4.75 9.60
C GLY A 49 4.63 4.57 8.13
N PHE A 50 3.79 5.07 7.22
CA PHE A 50 4.02 5.07 5.78
C PHE A 50 4.61 6.41 5.28
N ASN A 51 5.04 7.32 6.16
CA ASN A 51 5.56 8.65 5.82
C ASN A 51 4.62 9.47 4.92
N ASN A 52 3.31 9.34 5.14
CA ASN A 52 2.24 9.92 4.33
C ASN A 52 2.30 9.50 2.84
N LEU A 53 2.90 8.36 2.53
CA LEU A 53 2.90 7.76 1.20
C LEU A 53 1.85 6.67 1.13
N CYS A 54 1.14 6.57 0.01
CA CYS A 54 0.34 5.37 -0.24
C CYS A 54 1.26 4.14 -0.32
N GLY A 55 0.96 3.11 0.46
CA GLY A 55 1.77 1.88 0.55
C GLY A 55 1.98 1.14 -0.78
N TYR A 56 1.11 1.36 -1.76
CA TYR A 56 1.23 0.76 -3.08
C TYR A 56 1.94 1.67 -4.10
N SER A 57 1.47 2.91 -4.26
CA SER A 57 2.04 3.79 -5.30
C SER A 57 3.34 4.46 -4.88
N VAL A 58 3.62 4.54 -3.57
CA VAL A 58 4.73 5.32 -3.00
C VAL A 58 4.62 6.81 -3.36
N MET A 59 3.40 7.27 -3.65
CA MET A 59 3.12 8.68 -3.87
C MET A 59 2.48 9.29 -2.62
N TYR A 60 2.71 10.59 -2.42
CA TYR A 60 2.14 11.34 -1.31
C TYR A 60 0.61 11.22 -1.29
N GLU A 61 0.06 10.88 -0.14
CA GLU A 61 -1.36 10.66 0.08
C GLU A 61 -1.80 11.43 1.34
N PRO A 62 -2.32 12.67 1.18
CA PRO A 62 -2.65 13.53 2.32
C PRO A 62 -3.87 13.07 3.11
N VAL A 63 -4.75 12.27 2.51
CA VAL A 63 -6.01 11.83 3.14
C VAL A 63 -5.97 10.35 3.43
N GLY A 64 -5.78 9.54 2.40
CA GLY A 64 -5.71 8.09 2.44
C GLY A 64 -6.87 7.37 3.12
N THR A 65 -6.84 6.05 3.04
CA THR A 65 -7.75 5.11 3.68
C THR A 65 -6.97 4.00 4.34
N VAL A 66 -7.63 3.28 5.25
CA VAL A 66 -7.13 2.02 5.79
C VAL A 66 -7.51 0.92 4.81
N ASP A 67 -6.50 0.28 4.20
CA ASP A 67 -6.68 -0.97 3.46
C ASP A 67 -6.47 -2.16 4.40
N HIS A 68 -7.33 -3.16 4.27
CA HIS A 68 -7.10 -4.49 4.84
C HIS A 68 -6.41 -5.32 3.78
N TYR A 69 -5.10 -5.56 3.93
CA TYR A 69 -4.31 -6.26 2.92
C TYR A 69 -4.97 -7.59 2.53
N ARG A 70 -5.26 -8.44 3.51
CA ARG A 70 -6.28 -9.49 3.39
C ARG A 70 -7.63 -8.89 3.73
N SER A 71 -8.50 -8.83 2.72
CA SER A 71 -9.77 -8.11 2.81
C SER A 71 -10.66 -8.64 3.92
N ARG A 72 -11.40 -7.73 4.54
CA ARG A 72 -12.42 -8.04 5.56
C ARG A 72 -13.59 -8.89 5.04
N GLU A 73 -13.73 -9.04 3.72
CA GLU A 73 -14.75 -9.89 3.09
C GLU A 73 -14.32 -11.36 3.09
N ASN A 74 -13.10 -11.65 2.64
CA ASN A 74 -12.58 -13.02 2.56
C ASN A 74 -11.91 -13.47 3.87
N TYR A 75 -11.31 -12.54 4.62
CA TYR A 75 -10.53 -12.78 5.84
C TYR A 75 -11.08 -11.95 7.00
N ARG A 76 -12.37 -12.13 7.27
CA ARG A 76 -13.11 -11.37 8.29
C ARG A 76 -12.47 -11.42 9.69
N ASN A 77 -11.83 -12.53 10.04
CA ASN A 77 -11.11 -12.71 11.31
C ASN A 77 -9.82 -11.88 11.41
N LEU A 78 -9.33 -11.30 10.32
CA LEU A 78 -8.15 -10.42 10.28
C LEU A 78 -8.52 -8.93 10.19
N ALA A 79 -9.81 -8.59 10.25
CA ALA A 79 -10.28 -7.22 10.06
C ALA A 79 -9.81 -6.23 11.15
N TYR A 80 -9.44 -6.76 12.32
CA TYR A 80 -9.02 -5.96 13.48
C TYR A 80 -7.57 -6.23 13.88
N GLU A 81 -6.76 -6.79 12.99
CA GLU A 81 -5.34 -7.04 13.23
C GLU A 81 -4.49 -5.94 12.60
N TRP A 82 -3.69 -5.24 13.41
CA TRP A 82 -2.84 -4.14 12.97
C TRP A 82 -1.90 -4.55 11.83
N SER A 83 -1.32 -5.75 11.93
CA SER A 83 -0.43 -6.33 10.92
C SER A 83 -1.10 -6.53 9.55
N ASN A 84 -2.43 -6.47 9.48
CA ASN A 84 -3.21 -6.57 8.24
C ASN A 84 -3.63 -5.20 7.67
N LEU A 85 -3.33 -4.08 8.35
CA LEU A 85 -3.75 -2.75 7.92
C LEU A 85 -2.64 -2.01 7.15
N ARG A 86 -2.99 -1.33 6.06
CA ARG A 86 -2.08 -0.49 5.25
C ARG A 86 -2.66 0.91 5.07
N PHE A 87 -1.79 1.91 4.90
CA PHE A 87 -2.22 3.24 4.45
C PHE A 87 -2.23 3.28 2.92
N ALA A 88 -3.36 3.59 2.31
CA ALA A 88 -3.48 3.55 0.85
C ALA A 88 -4.34 4.69 0.28
N SER A 89 -4.09 5.07 -0.96
CA SER A 89 -4.99 5.91 -1.73
C SER A 89 -6.33 5.19 -1.92
N ALA A 90 -7.44 5.92 -1.73
CA ALA A 90 -8.79 5.35 -1.78
C ALA A 90 -9.07 4.61 -3.10
N TRP A 91 -8.62 5.18 -4.23
CA TRP A 91 -8.85 4.58 -5.54
C TRP A 91 -8.00 3.33 -5.80
N ILE A 92 -6.79 3.24 -5.23
CA ILE A 92 -5.93 2.04 -5.33
C ILE A 92 -6.50 0.95 -4.44
N ASN A 93 -6.89 1.29 -3.22
CA ASN A 93 -7.57 0.37 -2.30
C ASN A 93 -8.84 -0.20 -2.96
N SER A 94 -9.65 0.65 -3.60
CA SER A 94 -10.81 0.20 -4.38
C SER A 94 -10.43 -0.70 -5.57
N SER A 95 -9.30 -0.44 -6.25
CA SER A 95 -8.83 -1.30 -7.34
C SER A 95 -8.37 -2.66 -6.83
N LYS A 96 -7.71 -2.72 -5.67
CA LYS A 96 -7.33 -3.97 -5.01
C LYS A 96 -8.57 -4.79 -4.66
N GLY A 97 -9.55 -4.18 -3.97
CA GLY A 97 -10.73 -4.89 -3.49
C GLY A 97 -10.37 -6.12 -2.65
N THR A 98 -10.93 -7.27 -3.02
CA THR A 98 -10.78 -8.56 -2.33
C THR A 98 -9.79 -9.50 -3.01
N LEU A 99 -8.78 -8.96 -3.69
CA LEU A 99 -7.76 -9.76 -4.37
C LEU A 99 -6.72 -10.36 -3.41
N ASP A 100 -6.66 -9.85 -2.18
CA ASP A 100 -5.88 -10.41 -1.07
C ASP A 100 -4.44 -10.76 -1.49
N ASP A 101 -4.07 -12.03 -1.36
CA ASP A 101 -2.73 -12.54 -1.66
C ASP A 101 -2.37 -12.55 -3.16
N GLN A 102 -3.29 -12.21 -4.07
CA GLN A 102 -2.96 -12.04 -5.50
C GLN A 102 -2.17 -10.77 -5.78
N VAL A 103 -2.31 -9.76 -4.92
CA VAL A 103 -1.56 -8.49 -5.00
C VAL A 103 -0.39 -8.57 -4.02
N LEU A 104 0.75 -7.95 -4.37
CA LEU A 104 1.89 -7.87 -3.46
C LEU A 104 1.57 -7.02 -2.23
N ASP A 105 2.02 -7.49 -1.06
CA ASP A 105 1.95 -6.74 0.18
C ASP A 105 3.14 -5.77 0.26
N PRO A 106 2.95 -4.47 0.52
CA PRO A 106 4.05 -3.54 0.77
C PRO A 106 4.99 -3.97 1.91
N PHE A 107 4.54 -4.82 2.83
CA PHE A 107 5.36 -5.38 3.93
C PHE A 107 6.16 -6.64 3.53
N ASP A 108 5.88 -7.23 2.36
CA ASP A 108 6.54 -8.44 1.85
C ASP A 108 7.05 -8.20 0.41
N LEU A 109 7.93 -7.20 0.28
CA LEU A 109 8.61 -6.87 -0.96
C LEU A 109 10.11 -7.07 -0.80
N GLY A 110 10.75 -7.64 -1.82
CA GLY A 110 12.20 -7.60 -1.92
C GLY A 110 12.71 -6.21 -2.31
N GLU A 111 13.95 -5.92 -1.92
CA GLU A 111 14.64 -4.69 -2.31
C GLU A 111 14.80 -4.61 -3.84
N ASP A 112 14.72 -3.40 -4.37
CA ASP A 112 14.95 -3.08 -5.79
C ASP A 112 14.08 -3.89 -6.78
N TRP A 113 12.92 -4.42 -6.39
CA TRP A 113 12.00 -5.14 -7.30
C TRP A 113 11.37 -4.25 -8.37
N PHE A 114 11.30 -2.95 -8.11
CA PHE A 114 10.68 -1.99 -9.00
C PHE A 114 11.57 -0.78 -9.21
N GLU A 115 11.52 -0.22 -10.41
CA GLU A 115 12.19 1.02 -10.74
C GLU A 115 11.31 1.91 -11.62
N ILE A 116 11.66 3.19 -11.66
CA ILE A 116 11.00 4.17 -12.54
C ILE A 116 11.86 4.33 -13.79
N LEU A 117 11.29 4.03 -14.95
CA LEU A 117 11.94 4.30 -16.24
C LEU A 117 11.86 5.79 -16.56
N LEU A 118 13.00 6.40 -16.88
CA LEU A 118 13.05 7.76 -17.40
C LEU A 118 13.14 7.78 -18.93
N PRO A 119 12.50 8.76 -19.61
CA PRO A 119 11.72 9.87 -19.03
C PRO A 119 10.21 9.55 -18.88
N SER A 120 9.77 8.32 -19.19
CA SER A 120 8.33 7.98 -19.20
C SER A 120 7.68 7.99 -17.82
N LEU A 121 8.48 7.88 -16.76
CA LEU A 121 8.09 7.77 -15.35
C LEU A 121 7.22 6.54 -15.04
N GLN A 122 7.27 5.54 -15.93
CA GLN A 122 6.56 4.29 -15.75
C GLN A 122 7.27 3.43 -14.71
N LEU A 123 6.48 2.76 -13.87
CA LEU A 123 6.99 1.79 -12.91
C LEU A 123 7.10 0.42 -13.57
N VAL A 124 8.29 -0.17 -13.57
CA VAL A 124 8.57 -1.48 -14.16
C VAL A 124 9.20 -2.42 -13.15
N LEU A 125 9.19 -3.71 -13.46
CA LEU A 125 9.90 -4.74 -12.70
C LEU A 125 11.38 -4.77 -13.09
N THR A 126 12.23 -5.08 -12.14
CA THR A 126 13.66 -5.32 -12.37
C THR A 126 13.95 -6.83 -12.47
N ASP A 127 15.22 -7.17 -12.75
CA ASP A 127 15.72 -8.54 -12.69
C ASP A 127 15.84 -9.12 -11.27
N LYS A 128 15.57 -8.30 -10.23
CA LYS A 128 15.62 -8.71 -8.81
C LYS A 128 14.36 -9.42 -8.34
N VAL A 129 13.27 -9.33 -9.11
CA VAL A 129 12.04 -10.05 -8.81
C VAL A 129 12.30 -11.54 -9.00
N THR A 130 12.01 -12.34 -7.97
CA THR A 130 12.24 -13.79 -8.06
C THR A 130 11.29 -14.42 -9.08
N PRO A 131 11.67 -15.54 -9.74
CA PRO A 131 10.79 -16.22 -10.68
C PRO A 131 9.42 -16.59 -10.10
N GLN A 132 9.37 -16.91 -8.80
CA GLN A 132 8.14 -17.25 -8.09
C GLN A 132 7.20 -16.04 -7.93
N GLN A 133 7.75 -14.83 -7.84
CA GLN A 133 6.98 -13.60 -7.58
C GLN A 133 6.67 -12.82 -8.86
N LEU A 134 7.34 -13.10 -9.97
CA LEU A 134 7.25 -12.35 -11.21
C LEU A 134 5.80 -12.14 -11.68
N GLN A 135 5.01 -13.22 -11.76
CA GLN A 135 3.61 -13.13 -12.19
C GLN A 135 2.76 -12.28 -11.25
N ARG A 136 2.98 -12.41 -9.94
CA ARG A 136 2.25 -11.66 -8.91
C ARG A 136 2.62 -10.17 -8.92
N ALA A 137 3.91 -9.87 -9.13
CA ALA A 137 4.41 -8.52 -9.27
C ALA A 137 3.81 -7.83 -10.50
N GLU A 138 3.75 -8.55 -11.62
CA GLU A 138 3.18 -8.01 -12.84
C GLU A 138 1.67 -7.80 -12.75
N PHE A 139 0.95 -8.78 -12.19
CA PHE A 139 -0.46 -8.64 -11.87
C PHE A 139 -0.71 -7.43 -10.96
N THR A 140 0.15 -7.19 -9.96
CA THR A 140 0.04 -6.04 -9.07
C THR A 140 0.16 -4.71 -9.83
N LEU A 141 1.16 -4.57 -10.71
CA LEU A 141 1.34 -3.35 -11.51
C LEU A 141 0.11 -3.03 -12.36
N GLU A 142 -0.41 -4.04 -13.05
CA GLU A 142 -1.56 -3.89 -13.94
C GLU A 142 -2.85 -3.64 -13.16
N ARG A 143 -3.12 -4.45 -12.14
CA ARG A 143 -4.37 -4.40 -11.40
C ARG A 143 -4.50 -3.14 -10.56
N LEU A 144 -3.43 -2.71 -9.92
CA LEU A 144 -3.41 -1.48 -9.13
C LEU A 144 -3.10 -0.25 -9.97
N ARG A 145 -2.90 -0.41 -11.29
CA ARG A 145 -2.65 0.67 -12.24
C ARG A 145 -1.43 1.52 -11.84
N LEU A 146 -0.38 0.87 -11.36
CA LEU A 146 0.81 1.54 -10.83
C LEU A 146 1.86 1.87 -11.90
N ARG A 147 1.77 1.21 -13.06
CA ARG A 147 2.70 1.39 -14.17
C ARG A 147 2.59 2.79 -14.76
N ASP A 148 1.42 3.12 -15.30
CA ASP A 148 1.23 4.21 -16.25
C ASP A 148 -0.10 4.97 -16.12
N ASP A 149 -0.86 4.77 -15.03
CA ASP A 149 -2.08 5.56 -14.80
C ASP A 149 -1.72 7.03 -14.57
N GLU A 150 -2.40 7.90 -15.29
CA GLU A 150 -2.24 9.35 -15.24
C GLU A 150 -2.25 9.92 -13.82
N ARG A 151 -3.05 9.37 -12.91
CA ARG A 151 -3.12 9.84 -11.51
C ARG A 151 -1.82 9.62 -10.75
N VAL A 152 -1.07 8.58 -11.10
CA VAL A 152 0.25 8.29 -10.52
C VAL A 152 1.34 9.03 -11.29
N LEU A 153 1.28 9.00 -12.63
CA LEU A 153 2.27 9.65 -13.48
C LEU A 153 2.35 11.16 -13.23
N ARG A 154 1.22 11.86 -13.10
CA ARG A 154 1.22 13.31 -12.81
C ARG A 154 1.93 13.66 -11.52
N GLN A 155 1.77 12.83 -10.49
CA GLN A 155 2.50 13.04 -9.24
C GLN A 155 3.99 12.82 -9.48
N ARG A 156 4.39 11.69 -10.10
CA ARG A 156 5.81 11.42 -10.42
C ARG A 156 6.44 12.52 -11.26
N GLN A 157 5.71 13.09 -12.23
CA GLN A 157 6.16 14.22 -13.04
C GLN A 157 6.47 15.45 -12.21
N GLN A 158 5.63 15.80 -11.23
CA GLN A 158 5.90 16.91 -10.32
C GLN A 158 7.16 16.67 -9.49
N TRP A 159 7.32 15.48 -8.92
CA TRP A 159 8.53 15.12 -8.17
C TRP A 159 9.78 15.14 -9.04
N TYR A 160 9.69 14.62 -10.26
CA TYR A 160 10.81 14.62 -11.21
C TYR A 160 11.17 16.04 -11.65
N GLN A 161 10.19 16.92 -11.86
CA GLN A 161 10.43 18.32 -12.18
C GLN A 161 11.15 19.04 -11.04
N LEU A 162 10.71 18.86 -9.79
CA LEU A 162 11.42 19.41 -8.61
C LEU A 162 12.86 18.92 -8.53
N TYR A 163 13.11 17.65 -8.87
CA TYR A 163 14.47 17.13 -8.93
C TYR A 163 15.30 17.81 -10.03
N LEU A 164 14.75 17.97 -11.24
CA LEU A 164 15.42 18.65 -12.35
C LEU A 164 15.71 20.12 -12.06
N ASP A 165 14.81 20.79 -11.34
CA ASP A 165 14.96 22.19 -10.93
C ASP A 165 15.95 22.38 -9.77
N GLY A 166 16.42 21.28 -9.16
CA GLY A 166 17.35 21.29 -8.03
C GLY A 166 16.69 21.55 -6.67
N ASP A 167 15.35 21.65 -6.64
CA ASP A 167 14.55 21.81 -5.41
C ASP A 167 14.47 20.51 -4.60
N LEU A 168 14.83 19.38 -5.21
CA LEU A 168 14.90 18.07 -4.56
C LEU A 168 16.19 17.34 -4.93
N THR A 169 16.85 16.74 -3.95
CA THR A 169 18.02 15.88 -4.17
C THR A 169 17.64 14.41 -4.01
N LEU A 170 18.17 13.53 -4.85
CA LEU A 170 18.09 12.09 -4.61
C LEU A 170 18.95 11.74 -3.38
N GLN A 171 18.32 11.56 -2.22
CA GLN A 171 18.94 10.83 -1.13
C GLN A 171 18.44 9.38 -1.18
N GLY A 172 19.34 8.46 -1.57
CA GLY A 172 19.13 7.02 -1.35
C GLY A 172 18.22 6.26 -2.33
N GLY A 173 17.93 6.75 -3.55
CA GLY A 173 17.14 6.02 -4.55
C GLY A 173 17.85 5.92 -5.90
N LYS A 174 18.07 4.71 -6.41
CA LYS A 174 18.67 4.46 -7.73
C LYS A 174 17.68 4.88 -8.82
N VAL A 175 18.10 5.79 -9.70
CA VAL A 175 17.38 6.11 -10.93
C VAL A 175 18.10 5.39 -12.08
N ALA A 176 17.42 4.46 -12.75
CA ALA A 176 17.95 3.82 -13.93
C ALA A 176 17.82 4.79 -15.12
N SER A 177 18.94 5.41 -15.51
CA SER A 177 19.05 6.15 -16.76
C SER A 177 19.16 5.17 -17.92
N VAL A 178 18.25 5.23 -18.89
CA VAL A 178 18.42 4.54 -20.17
C VAL A 178 19.44 5.35 -20.99
N THR A 179 20.68 4.89 -21.01
CA THR A 179 21.68 5.27 -22.03
C THR A 179 21.60 4.35 -23.23
#